data_AF-A0AB34J2X9-F1
#
_entry.id   AF-A0AB34J2X9-F1
#
_cell.length_a   1.000
_cell.length_b   1.000
_cell.length_c   1.000
_cell.angle_alpha   90.00
_cell.angle_beta   90.00
_cell.angle_gamma   90.00
#
_symmetry.space_group_name_H-M   'P 1'
#
loop_
_entity.id
_entity.type
_entity.pdbx_description
1 polymer ?
#
loop_
_entity_poly.entity_id
_entity_poly.type
_entity_poly.pdbx_seq_one_letter_code
_entity_poly.pdbx_strand_id
1 'polypeptide(L)'
;MAMEAESMEWAETDNKTVAKQLSIAMEAACKKPTPLERITAMAQVEQSARAAKLHAPPIDVEGFKEQLAAGSAEHAETLRRVRETSARVRAAAPTAPAPGADPKKSAEENEKDFAEYWRGLPAGERAILASIMQSHAAAHFQRWEPPDLGSKEQPVVASSFSRVFTEAALGLALNKDELGRTIVKRVLPDSPASSRNIPPGSLVTAVNGESAHGKHFKEVQKMCQQATRPVTIDFSSNVACASSPTAE
;
A
#
# COMPACT_ATOMS: atom_id res chain seq x y z
N MET A 1 -57.38 8.21 -28.73
CA MET A 1 -56.43 9.20 -28.18
C MET A 1 -56.66 9.34 -26.66
N ALA A 2 -56.35 8.30 -25.88
CA ALA A 2 -56.51 8.32 -24.41
C ALA A 2 -55.63 7.25 -23.71
N MET A 3 -54.47 6.91 -24.28
CA MET A 3 -53.58 5.85 -23.73
C MET A 3 -52.09 6.25 -23.66
N GLU A 4 -51.76 7.55 -23.75
CA GLU A 4 -50.35 8.01 -23.68
C GLU A 4 -50.02 8.86 -22.44
N ALA A 5 -50.98 9.07 -21.54
CA ALA A 5 -50.76 9.92 -20.35
C ALA A 5 -50.27 9.18 -19.09
N GLU A 6 -50.40 7.85 -19.00
CA GLU A 6 -50.04 7.09 -17.79
C GLU A 6 -48.57 6.61 -17.76
N SER A 7 -47.81 6.74 -18.84
CA SER A 7 -46.44 6.20 -18.91
C SER A 7 -45.37 7.17 -18.40
N MET A 8 -45.71 8.44 -18.17
CA MET A 8 -44.74 9.47 -17.75
C MET A 8 -44.62 9.64 -16.23
N GLU A 9 -45.58 9.12 -15.45
CA GLU A 9 -45.59 9.29 -13.99
C GLU A 9 -44.67 8.29 -13.25
N TRP A 10 -44.29 7.17 -13.89
CA TRP A 10 -43.40 6.17 -13.28
C TRP A 10 -41.91 6.53 -13.33
N ALA A 11 -41.49 7.48 -14.17
CA ALA A 11 -40.07 7.82 -14.33
C ALA A 11 -39.56 8.85 -13.29
N GLU A 12 -40.46 9.58 -12.63
CA GLU A 12 -40.08 10.67 -11.70
C GLU A 12 -39.90 10.18 -10.24
N THR A 13 -40.53 9.05 -9.90
CA THR A 13 -40.43 8.38 -8.59
C THR A 13 -39.09 7.67 -8.38
N ASP A 14 -38.46 7.19 -9.44
CA ASP A 14 -37.19 6.46 -9.35
C ASP A 14 -36.01 7.38 -9.04
N ASN A 15 -35.99 8.60 -9.59
CA ASN A 15 -34.87 9.53 -9.38
C ASN A 15 -34.79 10.05 -7.94
N LYS A 16 -35.94 10.30 -7.29
CA LYS A 16 -35.99 10.71 -5.88
C LYS A 16 -35.54 9.57 -4.95
N THR A 17 -35.83 8.33 -5.33
CA THR A 17 -35.44 7.14 -4.56
C THR A 17 -33.94 6.90 -4.65
N VAL A 18 -33.35 7.03 -5.84
CA VAL A 18 -31.89 6.94 -6.05
C VAL A 18 -31.15 8.03 -5.28
N ALA A 19 -31.61 9.29 -5.32
CA ALA A 19 -31.00 10.38 -4.58
C ALA A 19 -31.04 10.17 -3.06
N LYS A 20 -32.14 9.65 -2.53
CA LYS A 20 -32.29 9.34 -1.11
C LYS A 20 -31.38 8.18 -0.68
N GLN A 21 -31.24 7.13 -1.51
CA GLN A 21 -30.31 6.04 -1.24
C GLN A 21 -28.84 6.49 -1.30
N LEU A 22 -28.49 7.40 -2.21
CA LEU A 22 -27.14 7.96 -2.27
C LEU A 22 -26.79 8.78 -1.01
N SER A 23 -27.75 9.57 -0.50
CA SER A 23 -27.56 10.34 0.73
C SER A 23 -27.35 9.44 1.95
N ILE A 24 -28.12 8.36 2.07
CA ILE A 24 -27.97 7.37 3.16
C ILE A 24 -26.62 6.65 3.07
N ALA A 25 -26.17 6.29 1.86
CA ALA A 25 -24.88 5.65 1.64
C ALA A 25 -23.70 6.57 1.99
N MET A 26 -23.80 7.88 1.67
CA MET A 26 -22.76 8.86 2.02
C MET A 26 -22.69 9.10 3.54
N GLU A 27 -23.84 9.14 4.23
CA GLU A 27 -23.87 9.31 5.69
C GLU A 27 -23.31 8.07 6.42
N ALA A 28 -23.54 6.86 5.88
CA ALA A 28 -22.94 5.63 6.39
C ALA A 28 -21.41 5.56 6.19
N ALA A 29 -20.88 6.10 5.09
CA ALA A 29 -19.45 6.10 4.80
C ALA A 29 -18.61 6.98 5.76
N CYS A 30 -19.24 7.94 6.45
CA CYS A 30 -18.57 8.77 7.46
C CYS A 30 -18.25 8.01 8.76
N LYS A 31 -18.89 6.87 9.03
CA LYS A 31 -18.50 5.96 10.12
C LYS A 31 -17.51 4.97 9.54
N LYS A 32 -16.24 5.01 9.98
CA LYS A 32 -15.13 4.17 9.47
C LYS A 32 -15.61 2.72 9.27
N PRO A 33 -15.91 2.29 8.03
CA PRO A 33 -16.51 0.98 7.82
C PRO A 33 -15.45 -0.09 8.05
N THR A 34 -15.87 -1.18 8.68
CA THR A 34 -15.01 -2.34 8.89
C THR A 34 -14.55 -2.90 7.54
N PRO A 35 -13.40 -3.60 7.48
CA PRO A 35 -12.89 -4.15 6.21
C PRO A 35 -13.91 -5.03 5.48
N LEU A 36 -14.78 -5.74 6.21
CA LEU A 36 -15.82 -6.59 5.65
C LEU A 36 -16.92 -5.79 4.95
N GLU A 37 -17.37 -4.68 5.55
CA GLU A 37 -18.41 -3.81 4.98
C GLU A 37 -17.94 -3.12 3.68
N ARG A 38 -16.64 -2.82 3.58
CA ARG A 38 -16.06 -2.25 2.35
C ARG A 38 -16.11 -3.22 1.18
N ILE A 39 -15.83 -4.50 1.43
CA ILE A 39 -15.83 -5.54 0.39
C ILE A 39 -17.26 -5.72 -0.15
N THR A 40 -18.25 -5.78 0.75
CA THR A 40 -19.66 -5.93 0.37
C THR A 40 -20.18 -4.71 -0.41
N ALA A 41 -19.81 -3.50 0.00
CA ALA A 41 -20.21 -2.28 -0.70
C ALA A 41 -19.62 -2.21 -2.13
N MET A 42 -18.37 -2.63 -2.33
CA MET A 42 -17.76 -2.64 -3.67
C MET A 42 -18.41 -3.66 -4.61
N ALA A 43 -18.76 -4.85 -4.11
CA ALA A 43 -19.46 -5.86 -4.90
C ALA A 43 -20.83 -5.36 -5.40
N GLN A 44 -21.55 -4.59 -4.56
CA GLN A 44 -22.87 -4.07 -4.89
C GLN A 44 -22.84 -2.91 -5.90
N VAL A 45 -21.77 -2.10 -5.88
CA VAL A 45 -21.52 -1.07 -6.91
C VAL A 45 -21.23 -1.72 -8.26
N GLU A 46 -20.44 -2.80 -8.29
CA GLU A 46 -20.12 -3.49 -9.54
C GLU A 46 -21.36 -4.17 -10.17
N GLN A 47 -22.23 -4.77 -9.33
CA GLN A 47 -23.50 -5.32 -9.79
C GLN A 47 -24.42 -4.25 -10.37
N SER A 48 -24.53 -3.09 -9.71
CA SER A 48 -25.34 -1.96 -10.19
C SER A 48 -24.80 -1.39 -11.51
N ALA A 49 -23.48 -1.28 -11.65
CA ALA A 49 -22.82 -0.80 -12.86
C ALA A 49 -22.99 -1.77 -14.05
N ARG A 50 -22.99 -3.09 -13.79
CA ARG A 50 -23.27 -4.11 -14.82
C ARG A 50 -24.73 -4.07 -15.28
N ALA A 51 -25.68 -3.83 -14.37
CA ALA A 51 -27.10 -3.71 -14.71
C ALA A 51 -27.39 -2.47 -15.57
N ALA A 52 -26.75 -1.33 -15.27
CA ALA A 52 -26.94 -0.09 -16.03
C ALA A 52 -26.38 -0.13 -17.47
N LYS A 53 -25.45 -1.06 -17.76
CA LYS A 53 -24.78 -1.15 -19.07
C LYS A 53 -25.64 -1.78 -20.19
N LEU A 54 -26.84 -2.27 -19.87
CA LEU A 54 -27.75 -2.92 -20.81
C LEU A 54 -28.80 -1.99 -21.44
N HIS A 55 -28.84 -0.70 -21.08
CA HIS A 55 -29.87 0.24 -21.57
C HIS A 55 -29.34 1.68 -21.76
N ALA A 56 -28.24 1.85 -22.51
CA ALA A 56 -27.80 3.18 -22.92
C ALA A 56 -28.33 3.53 -24.33
N PRO A 57 -29.03 4.67 -24.52
CA PRO A 57 -29.41 5.13 -25.85
C PRO A 57 -28.17 5.52 -26.67
N PRO A 58 -28.23 5.45 -28.01
CA PRO A 58 -27.12 5.85 -28.88
C PRO A 58 -26.77 7.33 -28.64
N ILE A 59 -25.52 7.57 -28.27
CA ILE A 59 -24.97 8.91 -28.02
C ILE A 59 -24.79 9.61 -29.37
N ASP A 60 -25.34 10.82 -29.51
CA ASP A 60 -25.08 11.70 -30.65
C ASP A 60 -23.62 12.18 -30.60
N VAL A 61 -22.80 11.56 -31.44
CA VAL A 61 -21.35 11.76 -31.50
C VAL A 61 -20.98 13.10 -32.15
N GLU A 62 -21.88 13.73 -32.92
CA GLU A 62 -21.58 14.99 -33.61
C GLU A 62 -21.76 16.19 -32.69
N GLY A 63 -22.82 16.26 -31.89
CA GLY A 63 -22.99 17.30 -30.86
C GLY A 63 -21.86 17.32 -29.81
N PHE A 64 -21.28 16.15 -29.51
CA PHE A 64 -20.16 16.04 -28.56
C PHE A 64 -18.85 16.61 -29.11
N LYS A 65 -18.61 16.54 -30.43
CA LYS A 65 -17.40 17.09 -31.08
C LYS A 65 -17.39 18.61 -31.07
N GLU A 66 -18.54 19.26 -31.29
CA GLU A 66 -18.65 20.72 -31.24
C GLU A 66 -18.45 21.27 -29.81
N GLN A 67 -19.00 20.60 -28.79
CA GLN A 67 -18.76 20.95 -27.39
C GLN A 67 -17.28 20.75 -26.98
N LEU A 68 -16.62 19.70 -27.50
CA LEU A 68 -15.18 19.49 -27.31
C LEU A 68 -14.32 20.58 -27.96
N ALA A 69 -14.71 21.06 -29.14
CA ALA A 69 -14.00 22.14 -29.83
C ALA A 69 -14.16 23.49 -29.12
N ALA A 70 -15.37 23.83 -28.64
CA ALA A 70 -15.62 25.06 -27.89
C ALA A 70 -14.89 25.06 -26.53
N GLY A 71 -14.90 23.93 -25.82
CA GLY A 71 -14.15 23.78 -24.56
C GLY A 71 -12.63 23.88 -24.73
N SER A 72 -12.10 23.54 -25.91
CA SER A 72 -10.66 23.61 -26.19
C SER A 72 -10.12 25.04 -26.22
N ALA A 73 -10.87 26.00 -26.75
CA ALA A 73 -10.46 27.40 -26.82
C ALA A 73 -10.42 28.06 -25.43
N GLU A 74 -11.45 27.84 -24.60
CA GLU A 74 -11.49 28.34 -23.23
C GLU A 74 -10.41 27.69 -22.35
N HIS A 75 -10.12 26.40 -22.58
CA HIS A 75 -9.03 25.70 -21.90
C HIS A 75 -7.66 26.26 -22.28
N ALA A 76 -7.44 26.59 -23.56
CA ALA A 76 -6.18 27.19 -24.04
C ALA A 76 -5.95 28.59 -23.43
N GLU A 77 -6.99 29.42 -23.38
CA GLU A 77 -6.96 30.74 -22.73
C GLU A 77 -6.64 30.61 -21.22
N THR A 78 -7.26 29.63 -20.55
CA THR A 78 -7.02 29.33 -19.14
C THR A 78 -5.59 28.89 -18.88
N LEU A 79 -5.04 27.98 -19.70
CA LEU A 79 -3.65 27.54 -19.59
C LEU A 79 -2.66 28.70 -19.84
N ARG A 80 -2.97 29.61 -20.77
CA ARG A 80 -2.17 30.82 -21.00
C ARG A 80 -2.14 31.71 -19.75
N ARG A 81 -3.30 31.97 -19.13
CA ARG A 81 -3.38 32.73 -17.87
C ARG A 81 -2.61 32.06 -16.74
N VAL A 82 -2.74 30.75 -16.58
CA VAL A 82 -1.99 29.98 -15.56
C VAL A 82 -0.47 30.11 -15.77
N ARG A 83 0.02 30.05 -17.02
CA ARG A 83 1.45 30.23 -17.33
C ARG A 83 1.94 31.64 -17.03
N GLU A 84 1.15 32.66 -17.38
CA GLU A 84 1.51 34.05 -17.10
C GLU A 84 1.54 34.35 -15.59
N THR A 85 0.53 33.89 -14.85
CA THR A 85 0.49 34.00 -13.38
C THR A 85 1.65 33.24 -12.75
N SER A 86 1.95 32.03 -13.22
CA SER A 86 3.10 31.24 -12.74
C SER A 86 4.44 31.93 -12.99
N ALA A 87 4.60 32.60 -14.15
CA ALA A 87 5.81 33.37 -14.46
C ALA A 87 5.96 34.60 -13.55
N ARG A 88 4.86 35.31 -13.25
CA ARG A 88 4.85 36.43 -12.31
C ARG A 88 5.18 35.99 -10.89
N VAL A 89 4.60 34.88 -10.42
CA VAL A 89 4.91 34.30 -9.10
C VAL A 89 6.38 33.89 -9.02
N ARG A 90 6.95 33.29 -10.07
CA ARG A 90 8.37 32.93 -10.11
C ARG A 90 9.28 34.16 -10.12
N ALA A 91 8.90 35.23 -10.81
CA ALA A 91 9.65 36.48 -10.82
C ALA A 91 9.56 37.25 -9.49
N ALA A 92 8.47 37.08 -8.74
CA ALA A 92 8.26 37.67 -7.42
C ALA A 92 8.76 36.79 -6.27
N ALA A 93 9.17 35.55 -6.54
CA ALA A 93 9.67 34.64 -5.51
C ALA A 93 10.95 35.22 -4.90
N PRO A 94 11.06 35.29 -3.56
CA PRO A 94 12.24 35.84 -2.90
C PRO A 94 13.47 35.04 -3.29
N THR A 95 14.52 35.76 -3.71
CA THR A 95 15.83 35.19 -4.02
C THR A 95 16.30 34.33 -2.86
N ALA A 96 16.85 33.15 -3.16
CA ALA A 96 17.29 32.18 -2.15
C ALA A 96 18.10 32.87 -1.04
N PRO A 97 17.86 32.54 0.25
CA PRO A 97 18.52 33.21 1.36
C PRO A 97 20.04 33.07 1.24
N ALA A 98 20.75 34.17 1.51
CA ALA A 98 22.20 34.17 1.50
C ALA A 98 22.75 33.08 2.45
N PRO A 99 23.82 32.38 2.06
CA PRO A 99 24.41 31.32 2.89
C PRO A 99 24.82 31.91 4.25
N GLY A 100 24.19 31.44 5.33
CA GLY A 100 24.44 31.88 6.71
C GLY A 100 23.26 32.55 7.43
N ALA A 101 22.12 32.75 6.76
CA ALA A 101 20.90 33.23 7.44
C ALA A 101 20.29 32.15 8.36
N ASP A 102 19.83 32.55 9.55
CA ASP A 102 19.20 31.66 10.52
C ASP A 102 17.87 31.10 9.94
N PRO A 103 17.73 29.77 9.79
CA PRO A 103 16.60 29.16 9.09
C PRO A 103 15.26 29.37 9.81
N LYS A 104 15.28 29.61 11.13
CA LYS A 104 14.03 29.86 11.88
C LYS A 104 13.51 31.26 11.68
N LYS A 105 14.41 32.25 11.69
CA LYS A 105 14.03 33.67 11.53
C LYS A 105 13.53 33.97 10.10
N SER A 106 14.16 33.34 9.10
CA SER A 106 13.76 33.47 7.70
C SER A 106 12.43 32.79 7.36
N ALA A 107 12.05 31.73 8.08
CA ALA A 107 10.74 31.10 7.91
C ALA A 107 9.59 32.00 8.41
N GLU A 108 9.77 32.63 9.57
CA GLU A 108 8.74 33.46 10.19
C GLU A 108 8.53 34.79 9.44
N GLU A 109 9.60 35.41 8.94
CA GLU A 109 9.51 36.60 8.08
C GLU A 109 8.85 36.26 6.73
N ASN A 110 9.21 35.14 6.09
CA ASN A 110 8.58 34.69 4.85
C ASN A 110 7.07 34.38 5.02
N GLU A 111 6.66 33.85 6.16
CA GLU A 111 5.25 33.54 6.41
C GLU A 111 4.39 34.81 6.50
N LYS A 112 4.92 35.88 7.12
CA LYS A 112 4.24 37.19 7.18
C LYS A 112 4.14 37.84 5.80
N ASP A 113 5.23 37.85 5.04
CA ASP A 113 5.25 38.41 3.69
C ASP A 113 4.29 37.68 2.75
N PHE A 114 4.24 36.35 2.86
CA PHE A 114 3.29 35.54 2.09
C PHE A 114 1.83 35.83 2.47
N ALA A 115 1.53 36.03 3.76
CA ALA A 115 0.18 36.33 4.22
C ALA A 115 -0.30 37.74 3.81
N GLU A 116 0.60 38.72 3.72
CA GLU A 116 0.27 40.05 3.17
C GLU A 116 0.06 40.00 1.66
N TYR A 117 0.95 39.32 0.92
CA TYR A 117 0.79 39.07 -0.51
C TYR A 117 -0.55 38.38 -0.80
N TRP A 118 -0.89 37.33 -0.04
CA TRP A 118 -2.16 36.61 -0.18
C TRP A 118 -3.38 37.49 0.06
N ARG A 119 -3.31 38.45 0.99
CA ARG A 119 -4.39 39.41 1.27
C ARG A 119 -4.55 40.47 0.18
N GLY A 120 -3.46 40.85 -0.51
CA GLY A 120 -3.49 41.83 -1.60
C GLY A 120 -4.07 41.32 -2.93
N LEU A 121 -4.22 40.00 -3.10
CA LEU A 121 -4.72 39.40 -4.32
C LEU A 121 -6.25 39.54 -4.49
N PRO A 122 -6.75 39.86 -5.69
CA PRO A 122 -8.18 39.90 -5.97
C PRO A 122 -8.82 38.52 -5.77
N ALA A 123 -10.12 38.49 -5.42
CA ALA A 123 -10.83 37.25 -5.05
C ALA A 123 -10.75 36.14 -6.11
N GLY A 124 -10.79 36.50 -7.40
CA GLY A 124 -10.65 35.54 -8.49
C GLY A 124 -9.27 34.89 -8.57
N GLU A 125 -8.19 35.64 -8.33
CA GLU A 125 -6.82 35.10 -8.36
C GLU A 125 -6.54 34.21 -7.13
N ARG A 126 -7.08 34.57 -5.96
CA ARG A 126 -6.99 33.73 -4.75
C ARG A 126 -7.64 32.36 -4.94
N ALA A 127 -8.80 32.30 -5.60
CA ALA A 127 -9.47 31.04 -5.88
C ALA A 127 -8.65 30.13 -6.81
N ILE A 128 -8.03 30.70 -7.84
CA ILE A 128 -7.17 29.96 -8.79
C ILE A 128 -5.92 29.43 -8.07
N LEU A 129 -5.23 30.26 -7.29
CA LEU A 129 -4.03 29.85 -6.56
C LEU A 129 -4.35 28.80 -5.49
N ALA A 130 -5.47 28.92 -4.77
CA ALA A 130 -5.90 27.93 -3.80
C ALA A 130 -6.13 26.56 -4.47
N SER A 131 -6.77 26.55 -5.65
CA SER A 131 -6.98 25.32 -6.43
C SER A 131 -5.66 24.69 -6.91
N ILE A 132 -4.70 25.51 -7.36
CA ILE A 132 -3.36 25.03 -7.73
C ILE A 132 -2.63 24.45 -6.52
N MET A 133 -2.63 25.15 -5.38
CA MET A 133 -2.01 24.67 -4.14
C MET A 133 -2.65 23.38 -3.64
N GLN A 134 -3.97 23.27 -3.71
CA GLN A 134 -4.68 22.06 -3.30
C GLN A 134 -4.39 20.88 -4.23
N SER A 135 -4.27 21.13 -5.55
CA SER A 135 -3.89 20.11 -6.53
C SER A 135 -2.43 19.66 -6.38
N HIS A 136 -1.52 20.61 -6.12
CA HIS A 136 -0.12 20.29 -5.82
C HIS A 136 0.04 19.59 -4.48
N ALA A 137 -0.68 20.00 -3.44
CA ALA A 137 -0.69 19.31 -2.15
C ALA A 137 -1.20 17.88 -2.30
N ALA A 138 -2.28 17.66 -3.08
CA ALA A 138 -2.78 16.31 -3.37
C ALA A 138 -1.79 15.46 -4.19
N ALA A 139 -1.15 16.04 -5.21
CA ALA A 139 -0.14 15.35 -6.02
C ALA A 139 1.13 15.03 -5.21
N HIS A 140 1.55 15.93 -4.34
CA HIS A 140 2.67 15.70 -3.43
C HIS A 140 2.31 14.66 -2.37
N PHE A 141 1.06 14.62 -1.90
CA PHE A 141 0.58 13.62 -0.94
C PHE A 141 0.43 12.22 -1.56
N GLN A 142 0.09 12.11 -2.85
CA GLN A 142 0.11 10.84 -3.56
C GLN A 142 1.52 10.34 -3.90
N ARG A 143 2.50 11.25 -4.00
CA ARG A 143 3.89 10.92 -4.33
C ARG A 143 4.78 10.74 -3.09
N TRP A 144 4.41 11.38 -1.98
CA TRP A 144 5.08 11.23 -0.70
C TRP A 144 4.53 10.00 0.01
N GLU A 145 5.03 8.82 -0.38
CA GLU A 145 5.09 7.76 0.59
C GLU A 145 6.09 8.22 1.66
N PRO A 146 5.72 8.23 2.96
CA PRO A 146 6.67 8.56 4.01
C PRO A 146 7.90 7.68 3.80
N PRO A 147 9.14 8.22 3.88
CA PRO A 147 10.32 7.38 3.87
C PRO A 147 10.10 6.30 4.91
N ASP A 148 10.11 5.05 4.46
CA ASP A 148 9.80 3.84 5.21
C ASP A 148 10.86 3.65 6.31
N LEU A 149 10.73 4.45 7.37
CA LEU A 149 11.58 4.44 8.55
C LEU A 149 11.05 3.41 9.56
N GLY A 150 10.68 2.22 9.08
CA GLY A 150 10.17 1.18 9.96
C GLY A 150 9.62 -0.04 9.25
N SER A 151 10.50 -0.77 8.56
CA SER A 151 10.50 -2.23 8.53
C SER A 151 9.12 -2.91 8.42
N LYS A 152 8.43 -2.72 7.29
CA LYS A 152 7.65 -3.85 6.80
C LYS A 152 8.64 -4.87 6.26
N GLU A 153 9.18 -5.69 7.17
CA GLU A 153 9.66 -7.01 6.81
C GLU A 153 8.52 -7.65 6.02
N GLN A 154 8.62 -7.63 4.67
CA GLN A 154 7.80 -8.50 3.87
C GLN A 154 7.98 -9.90 4.48
N PRO A 155 6.90 -10.62 4.82
CA PRO A 155 7.03 -11.93 5.40
C PRO A 155 7.78 -12.79 4.39
N VAL A 156 9.08 -12.90 4.59
CA VAL A 156 9.93 -13.80 3.84
C VAL A 156 9.30 -15.14 4.13
N VAL A 157 8.68 -15.74 3.09
CA VAL A 157 7.84 -16.92 3.26
C VAL A 157 8.79 -18.06 3.58
N ALA A 158 9.15 -18.17 4.85
CA ALA A 158 10.16 -19.08 5.32
C ALA A 158 9.62 -20.48 5.06
N SER A 159 10.31 -21.20 4.19
CA SER A 159 9.89 -22.55 3.82
C SER A 159 10.16 -23.45 5.01
N SER A 160 9.09 -23.90 5.67
CA SER A 160 9.14 -24.84 6.79
C SER A 160 9.06 -26.28 6.27
N PHE A 161 9.81 -27.18 6.90
CA PHE A 161 9.80 -28.60 6.57
C PHE A 161 10.14 -29.47 7.78
N SER A 162 9.56 -30.66 7.84
CA SER A 162 9.75 -31.63 8.93
C SER A 162 10.59 -32.82 8.48
N ARG A 163 11.41 -33.38 9.38
CA ARG A 163 12.19 -34.59 9.15
C ARG A 163 12.12 -35.52 10.35
N VAL A 164 11.88 -36.81 10.09
CA VAL A 164 11.79 -37.85 11.11
C VAL A 164 13.08 -38.65 11.14
N PHE A 165 13.68 -38.80 12.31
CA PHE A 165 14.93 -39.53 12.56
C PHE A 165 14.71 -40.71 13.49
N THR A 166 15.26 -41.86 13.14
CA THR A 166 15.20 -43.09 13.95
C THR A 166 16.53 -43.37 14.65
N GLU A 167 17.61 -42.76 14.17
CA GLU A 167 18.99 -43.06 14.56
C GLU A 167 19.40 -42.28 15.80
N ALA A 168 20.25 -42.86 16.67
CA ALA A 168 20.76 -42.21 17.88
C ALA A 168 21.50 -40.90 17.61
N ALA A 169 22.37 -40.91 16.60
CA ALA A 169 23.13 -39.76 16.16
C ALA A 169 22.47 -39.13 14.93
N LEU A 170 22.01 -37.88 15.06
CA LEU A 170 21.34 -37.17 13.97
C LEU A 170 22.31 -36.68 12.89
N GLY A 171 23.59 -36.46 13.24
CA GLY A 171 24.58 -35.88 12.34
C GLY A 171 24.46 -34.37 12.13
N LEU A 172 23.71 -33.67 12.98
CA LEU A 172 23.54 -32.22 12.94
C LEU A 172 24.51 -31.53 13.90
N ALA A 173 25.35 -30.64 13.39
CA ALA A 173 26.09 -29.69 14.21
C ALA A 173 25.23 -28.43 14.37
N LEU A 174 24.63 -28.27 15.54
CA LEU A 174 23.80 -27.11 15.88
C LEU A 174 24.68 -25.97 16.42
N ASN A 175 24.26 -24.72 16.23
CA ASN A 175 24.88 -23.54 16.82
C ASN A 175 23.82 -22.51 17.24
N LYS A 176 24.21 -21.53 18.05
CA LYS A 176 23.37 -20.36 18.35
C LYS A 176 23.58 -19.27 17.30
N ASP A 177 22.48 -18.67 16.88
CA ASP A 177 22.44 -17.44 16.09
C ASP A 177 22.66 -16.20 16.97
N GLU A 178 22.82 -15.02 16.38
CA GLU A 178 22.97 -13.74 17.10
C GLU A 178 21.78 -13.44 18.01
N LEU A 179 20.58 -13.87 17.60
CA LEU A 179 19.34 -13.76 18.38
C LEU A 179 19.17 -14.91 19.39
N GLY A 180 20.18 -15.75 19.61
CA GLY A 180 20.15 -16.85 20.58
C GLY A 180 19.33 -18.07 20.13
N ARG A 181 18.83 -18.08 18.90
CA ARG A 181 18.05 -19.19 18.33
C ARG A 181 18.95 -20.33 17.87
N THR A 182 18.44 -21.55 17.80
CA THR A 182 19.22 -22.72 17.39
C THR A 182 19.16 -22.93 15.89
N ILE A 183 20.31 -22.83 15.22
CA ILE A 183 20.48 -23.02 13.78
C ILE A 183 21.37 -24.23 13.46
N VAL A 184 21.18 -24.84 12.30
CA VAL A 184 22.05 -25.91 11.79
C VAL A 184 23.32 -25.26 11.23
N LYS A 185 24.46 -25.37 11.92
CA LYS A 185 25.73 -24.83 11.44
C LYS A 185 26.34 -25.68 10.34
N ARG A 186 26.33 -27.00 10.52
CA ARG A 186 26.91 -27.96 9.58
C ARG A 186 26.16 -29.29 9.68
N VAL A 187 26.12 -30.01 8.57
CA VAL A 187 25.66 -31.40 8.52
C VAL A 187 26.87 -32.30 8.28
N LEU A 188 27.01 -33.37 9.05
CA LEU A 188 28.10 -34.33 8.85
C LEU A 188 27.86 -35.15 7.56
N PRO A 189 28.90 -35.41 6.75
CA PRO A 189 28.77 -36.32 5.62
C PRO A 189 28.39 -37.73 6.10
N ASP A 190 27.68 -38.48 5.25
CA ASP A 190 27.23 -39.86 5.52
C ASP A 190 26.36 -40.04 6.77
N SER A 191 25.74 -38.95 7.23
CA SER A 191 24.87 -38.96 8.40
C SER A 191 23.39 -38.98 8.02
N PRO A 192 22.49 -39.39 8.95
CA PRO A 192 21.05 -39.41 8.69
C PRO A 192 20.45 -38.03 8.35
N ALA A 193 21.08 -36.94 8.78
CA ALA A 193 20.71 -35.59 8.37
C ALA A 193 21.14 -35.26 6.94
N SER A 194 22.30 -35.76 6.50
CA SER A 194 22.78 -35.60 5.13
C SER A 194 21.87 -36.32 4.14
N SER A 195 21.48 -37.57 4.43
CA SER A 195 20.54 -38.34 3.59
C SER A 195 19.15 -37.69 3.46
N ARG A 196 18.79 -36.80 4.40
CA ARG A 196 17.51 -36.08 4.42
C ARG A 196 17.59 -34.67 3.81
N ASN A 197 18.73 -34.31 3.23
CA ASN A 197 19.01 -33.04 2.54
C ASN A 197 18.65 -31.81 3.40
N ILE A 198 19.10 -31.78 4.65
CA ILE A 198 18.87 -30.64 5.54
C ILE A 198 19.93 -29.57 5.23
N PRO A 199 19.54 -28.37 4.75
CA PRO A 199 20.51 -27.34 4.43
C PRO A 199 21.10 -26.72 5.72
N PRO A 200 22.42 -26.44 5.75
CA PRO A 200 22.99 -25.59 6.78
C PRO A 200 22.34 -24.20 6.75
N GLY A 201 22.26 -23.55 7.90
CA GLY A 201 21.52 -22.30 8.11
C GLY A 201 20.05 -22.50 8.51
N SER A 202 19.50 -23.71 8.41
CA SER A 202 18.11 -23.97 8.82
C SER A 202 17.90 -23.72 10.31
N LEU A 203 16.81 -23.03 10.65
CA LEU A 203 16.40 -22.77 12.02
C LEU A 203 15.60 -23.95 12.56
N VAL A 204 15.91 -24.43 13.77
CA VAL A 204 15.10 -25.45 14.44
C VAL A 204 13.90 -24.79 15.12
N THR A 205 12.69 -25.13 14.68
CA THR A 205 11.45 -24.53 15.20
C THR A 205 10.74 -25.40 16.23
N ALA A 206 10.79 -26.73 16.08
CA ALA A 206 10.21 -27.67 17.04
C ALA A 206 10.92 -29.04 17.02
N VAL A 207 10.80 -29.78 18.13
CA VAL A 207 11.28 -31.15 18.30
C VAL A 207 10.16 -31.98 18.90
N ASN A 208 9.72 -33.04 18.21
CA ASN A 208 8.54 -33.85 18.54
C ASN A 208 7.25 -33.04 18.78
N GLY A 209 7.06 -31.96 18.00
CA GLY A 209 5.93 -31.05 18.15
C GLY A 209 6.06 -30.07 19.33
N GLU A 210 7.11 -30.19 20.15
CA GLU A 210 7.40 -29.23 21.21
C GLU A 210 8.22 -28.07 20.64
N SER A 211 7.70 -26.84 20.79
CA SER A 211 8.35 -25.64 20.26
C SER A 211 9.76 -25.46 20.84
N ALA A 212 10.70 -25.15 19.94
CA ALA A 212 12.08 -24.79 20.26
C ALA A 212 12.29 -23.25 20.27
N HIS A 213 11.26 -22.46 19.95
CA HIS A 213 11.35 -21.00 20.00
C HIS A 213 11.58 -20.51 21.43
N GLY A 214 12.58 -19.62 21.60
CA GLY A 214 12.93 -19.03 22.89
C GLY A 214 13.72 -19.94 23.84
N LYS A 215 13.94 -21.22 23.48
CA LYS A 215 14.74 -22.14 24.27
C LYS A 215 16.22 -21.96 24.02
N HIS A 216 17.03 -22.15 25.05
CA HIS A 216 18.47 -22.10 24.90
C HIS A 216 18.99 -23.30 24.11
N PHE A 217 20.09 -23.09 23.37
CA PHE A 217 20.79 -24.14 22.62
C PHE A 217 20.97 -25.46 23.40
N LYS A 218 21.40 -25.36 24.67
CA LYS A 218 21.61 -26.55 25.54
C LYS A 218 20.32 -27.32 25.81
N GLU A 219 19.19 -26.62 25.93
CA GLU A 219 17.89 -27.24 26.15
C GLU A 219 17.40 -27.95 24.89
N VAL A 220 17.52 -27.30 23.72
CA VAL A 220 17.17 -27.93 22.44
C VAL A 220 18.05 -29.16 22.19
N GLN A 221 19.35 -29.07 22.48
CA GLN A 221 20.25 -30.22 22.39
C GLN A 221 19.81 -31.36 23.32
N LYS A 222 19.43 -31.04 24.57
CA LYS A 222 18.93 -32.02 25.54
C LYS A 222 17.60 -32.63 25.09
N MET A 223 16.68 -31.85 24.53
CA MET A 223 15.43 -32.33 23.94
C MET A 223 15.69 -33.35 22.82
N CYS A 224 16.62 -33.05 21.89
CA CYS A 224 17.01 -33.98 20.84
C CYS A 224 17.66 -35.28 21.36
N GLN A 225 18.37 -35.21 22.49
CA GLN A 225 19.02 -36.37 23.11
C GLN A 225 18.05 -37.23 23.92
N GLN A 226 17.08 -36.61 24.59
CA GLN A 226 16.12 -37.28 25.48
C GLN A 226 14.83 -37.70 24.79
N ALA A 227 14.56 -37.18 23.58
CA ALA A 227 13.39 -37.55 22.80
C ALA A 227 13.31 -39.07 22.56
N THR A 228 12.13 -39.64 22.78
CA THR A 228 11.80 -40.99 22.34
C THR A 228 11.88 -41.07 20.82
N ARG A 229 12.53 -42.13 20.32
CA ARG A 229 12.68 -42.35 18.88
C ARG A 229 11.47 -43.14 18.35
N PRO A 230 10.96 -42.80 17.14
CA PRO A 230 11.47 -41.81 16.19
C PRO A 230 11.26 -40.35 16.63
N VAL A 231 12.24 -39.48 16.36
CA VAL A 231 12.18 -38.04 16.65
C VAL A 231 11.86 -37.24 15.39
N THR A 232 10.83 -36.40 15.44
CA THR A 232 10.45 -35.47 14.38
C THR A 232 11.02 -34.09 14.70
N ILE A 233 11.75 -33.49 13.75
CA ILE A 233 12.30 -32.14 13.92
C ILE A 233 11.75 -31.25 12.81
N ASP A 234 11.20 -30.11 13.21
CA ASP A 234 10.68 -29.10 12.31
C ASP A 234 11.74 -28.01 12.11
N PHE A 235 11.97 -27.67 10.86
CA PHE A 235 12.93 -26.67 10.44
C PHE A 235 12.24 -25.54 9.69
N SER A 236 12.79 -24.35 9.80
CA SER A 236 12.47 -23.21 8.96
C SER A 236 13.72 -22.79 8.21
N SER A 237 13.70 -22.93 6.88
CA SER A 237 14.78 -22.46 6.03
C SER A 237 14.57 -20.99 5.71
N ASN A 238 15.44 -20.13 6.22
CA ASN A 238 15.58 -18.79 5.70
C ASN A 238 16.53 -18.86 4.51
N VAL A 239 16.05 -19.40 3.39
CA VAL A 239 16.81 -19.44 2.15
C VAL A 239 16.78 -18.03 1.57
N ALA A 240 17.56 -17.11 2.15
CA ALA A 240 18.16 -16.08 1.33
C ALA A 240 19.13 -16.82 0.42
N CYS A 241 18.66 -17.22 -0.77
CA CYS A 241 19.38 -17.99 -1.76
C CYS A 241 20.83 -17.49 -1.89
N ALA A 242 21.76 -18.09 -1.16
CA ALA A 242 23.17 -18.00 -1.46
C ALA A 242 23.32 -18.72 -2.79
N SER A 243 23.42 -17.93 -3.84
CA SER A 243 23.63 -18.32 -5.22
C SER A 243 24.73 -19.37 -5.33
N SER A 244 24.36 -20.53 -5.87
CA SER A 244 25.19 -21.54 -6.56
C SER A 244 26.54 -21.91 -5.92
N PRO A 245 26.73 -23.16 -5.47
CA PRO A 245 28.07 -23.65 -5.17
C PRO A 245 28.89 -23.65 -6.46
N THR A 246 29.91 -22.79 -6.55
CA THR A 246 30.98 -22.92 -7.52
C THR A 246 31.67 -24.24 -7.23
N ALA A 247 31.45 -25.22 -8.09
CA ALA A 247 32.17 -26.49 -8.07
C ALA A 247 33.66 -26.20 -8.35
N GLU A 248 34.53 -26.62 -7.44
CA GLU A 248 35.99 -26.68 -7.62
C GLU A 248 36.40 -28.15 -7.75
#